data_AF-A0A2V9LJW7-F1
#
_entry.id   AF-A0A2V9LJW7-F1
#
_cell.length_a   1.000
_cell.length_b   1.000
_cell.length_c   1.000
_cell.angle_alpha   90.00
_cell.angle_beta   90.00
_cell.angle_gamma   90.00
#
_symmetry.space_group_name_H-M   'P 1'
#
loop_
_entity.id
_entity.type
_entity.pdbx_description
1 polymer ?
#
loop_
_entity_poly.entity_id
_entity_poly.type
_entity_poly.pdbx_seq_one_letter_code
_entity_poly.pdbx_strand_id
1 'polypeptide(L)'
;MAEAPPLSLERYFYFEDVKRADWLWIALMKVLYKSEWGSTKTERLRKRCWLRKFEQCGYRLIDAVKQPIRGTPKRRVAQINAVADKLVREVKEISPEQIVLVKATVHQAVSQEFAKAGLSVVNEQALPFPASGQQKEFDGKLHKLIKTGKLRLSYP
;
A
#
# COMPACT_ATOMS: atom_id res chain seq x y z
N MET A 1 -0.41 3.36 1.58
CA MET A 1 -1.21 3.06 2.78
C MET A 1 -2.21 1.95 2.47
N ALA A 2 -2.22 0.89 3.28
CA ALA A 2 -3.21 -0.19 3.22
C ALA A 2 -4.21 -0.09 4.39
N GLU A 3 -5.22 -0.97 4.43
CA GLU A 3 -6.32 -0.90 5.40
C GLU A 3 -5.89 -1.29 6.82
N ALA A 4 -5.40 -2.51 6.96
CA ALA A 4 -5.04 -3.11 8.24
C ALA A 4 -4.17 -4.36 7.98
N PRO A 5 -3.39 -4.79 8.98
CA PRO A 5 -2.72 -6.09 8.94
C PRO A 5 -3.71 -7.23 8.67
N PRO A 6 -3.27 -8.31 8.01
CA PRO A 6 -4.06 -9.52 7.85
C PRO A 6 -4.33 -10.18 9.20
N LEU A 7 -5.43 -10.94 9.29
CA LEU A 7 -5.74 -11.74 10.49
C LEU A 7 -4.69 -12.81 10.82
N SER A 8 -3.95 -13.25 9.81
CA SER A 8 -2.87 -14.23 9.94
C SER A 8 -1.55 -13.47 9.79
N LEU A 9 -0.75 -13.47 10.86
CA LEU A 9 0.54 -12.77 10.91
C LEU A 9 1.48 -13.25 9.79
N GLU A 10 1.41 -14.53 9.42
CA GLU A 10 2.18 -15.13 8.31
C GLU A 10 1.94 -14.49 6.93
N ARG A 11 0.98 -13.56 6.80
CA ARG A 11 0.68 -12.86 5.55
C ARG A 11 1.09 -11.39 5.60
N TYR A 12 1.72 -10.95 6.69
CA TYR A 12 2.09 -9.56 6.86
C TYR A 12 3.10 -9.13 5.79
N PHE A 13 2.98 -7.88 5.33
CA PHE A 13 3.73 -7.40 4.17
C PHE A 13 5.24 -7.54 4.36
N TYR A 14 5.73 -7.16 5.55
CA TYR A 14 7.15 -7.15 5.89
C TYR A 14 7.69 -8.47 6.42
N PHE A 15 6.86 -9.51 6.55
CA PHE A 15 7.39 -10.84 6.90
C PHE A 15 8.12 -11.42 5.70
N GLU A 16 9.34 -11.90 5.93
CA GLU A 16 10.24 -12.35 4.87
C GLU A 16 9.88 -13.76 4.37
N ASP A 17 9.45 -14.65 5.28
CA ASP A 17 8.98 -16.00 4.95
C ASP A 17 7.45 -16.05 4.88
N VAL A 18 6.90 -15.79 3.69
CA VAL A 18 5.46 -15.86 3.43
C VAL A 18 5.20 -16.87 2.32
N LYS A 19 4.69 -18.05 2.67
CA LYS A 19 4.50 -19.13 1.70
C LYS A 19 3.37 -18.87 0.70
N ARG A 20 2.33 -18.11 1.10
CA ARG A 20 1.13 -17.83 0.29
C ARG A 20 0.51 -16.47 0.65
N ALA A 21 -0.23 -15.89 -0.30
CA ALA A 21 -1.14 -14.75 -0.10
C ALA A 21 -0.51 -13.38 0.29
N ASP A 22 0.75 -13.16 -0.06
CA ASP A 22 1.48 -11.88 -0.08
C ASP A 22 1.15 -11.02 -1.32
N TRP A 23 -0.13 -10.97 -1.70
CA TRP A 23 -0.57 -10.40 -2.98
C TRP A 23 -0.18 -8.93 -3.19
N LEU A 24 -0.25 -8.13 -2.13
CA LEU A 24 0.13 -6.71 -2.19
C LEU A 24 1.63 -6.53 -2.42
N TRP A 25 2.46 -7.35 -1.78
CA TRP A 25 3.90 -7.34 -2.00
C TRP A 25 4.23 -7.71 -3.43
N ILE A 26 3.70 -8.84 -3.93
CA ILE A 26 3.94 -9.26 -5.31
C ILE A 26 3.55 -8.16 -6.30
N ALA A 27 2.35 -7.59 -6.16
CA ALA A 27 1.84 -6.59 -7.09
C ALA A 27 2.69 -5.32 -7.09
N LEU A 28 3.07 -4.82 -5.91
CA LEU A 28 3.95 -3.65 -5.81
C LEU A 28 5.31 -3.90 -6.45
N MET A 29 5.98 -5.02 -6.13
CA MET A 29 7.31 -5.29 -6.69
C MET A 29 7.27 -5.46 -8.22
N LYS A 30 6.23 -6.13 -8.75
CA LYS A 30 6.05 -6.31 -10.20
C LYS A 30 5.90 -4.99 -10.95
N VAL A 31 5.23 -4.01 -10.35
CA VAL A 31 5.01 -2.71 -10.99
C VAL A 31 6.21 -1.79 -10.84
N LEU A 32 6.78 -1.71 -9.63
CA LEU A 32 7.88 -0.79 -9.31
C LEU A 32 9.22 -1.26 -9.91
N TYR A 33 9.45 -2.57 -9.96
CA TYR A 33 10.72 -3.15 -10.39
C TYR A 33 10.55 -4.07 -11.60
N LYS A 34 9.63 -3.70 -12.51
CA LYS A 34 9.24 -4.54 -13.65
C LYS A 34 10.42 -5.05 -14.49
N SER A 35 11.48 -4.26 -14.66
CA SER A 35 12.68 -4.63 -15.42
C SER A 35 13.56 -5.66 -14.73
N GLU A 36 13.49 -5.76 -13.40
CA GLU A 36 14.31 -6.65 -12.58
C GLU A 36 13.54 -7.85 -12.04
N TRP A 37 12.20 -7.79 -12.10
CA TRP A 37 11.33 -8.81 -11.56
C TRP A 37 11.28 -10.04 -12.46
N GLY A 38 11.81 -11.16 -11.97
CA GLY A 38 11.70 -12.46 -12.64
C GLY A 38 10.38 -13.18 -12.33
N SER A 39 10.48 -14.46 -11.94
CA SER A 39 9.32 -15.26 -11.57
C SER A 39 8.98 -15.11 -10.09
N THR A 40 7.69 -14.95 -9.76
CA THR A 40 7.23 -14.81 -8.36
C THR A 40 7.70 -15.94 -7.45
N LYS A 41 7.85 -17.17 -7.98
CA LYS A 41 8.38 -18.31 -7.21
C LYS A 41 9.81 -18.06 -6.73
N THR A 42 10.67 -17.55 -7.62
CA THR A 42 12.08 -17.30 -7.34
C THR A 42 12.26 -16.02 -6.52
N GLU A 43 11.53 -14.96 -6.87
CA GLU A 43 11.68 -13.67 -6.19
C GLU A 43 11.19 -13.70 -4.74
N ARG A 44 10.25 -14.58 -4.40
CA ARG A 44 9.81 -14.76 -3.01
C ARG A 44 10.94 -15.24 -2.10
N LEU A 45 11.88 -16.06 -2.60
CA LEU A 45 13.06 -16.47 -1.84
C LEU A 45 13.99 -15.29 -1.53
N ARG A 46 13.87 -14.20 -2.29
CA ARG A 46 14.67 -12.98 -2.17
C ARG A 46 13.87 -11.83 -1.55
N LYS A 47 12.74 -12.12 -0.90
CA LYS A 47 11.82 -11.08 -0.37
C LYS A 47 12.53 -10.07 0.53
N ARG A 48 13.45 -10.53 1.40
CA ARG A 48 14.30 -9.64 2.22
C ARG A 48 15.05 -8.60 1.38
N CYS A 49 15.66 -9.02 0.27
CA CYS A 49 16.39 -8.12 -0.62
C CYS A 49 15.45 -7.10 -1.29
N TRP A 50 14.26 -7.54 -1.70
CA TRP A 50 13.24 -6.67 -2.26
C TRP A 50 12.71 -5.65 -1.26
N LEU A 51 12.46 -6.05 -0.01
CA LEU A 51 12.02 -5.13 1.04
C LEU A 51 13.10 -4.09 1.38
N ARG A 52 14.37 -4.50 1.43
CA ARG A 52 15.49 -3.57 1.60
C ARG A 52 15.56 -2.57 0.45
N LYS A 53 15.44 -3.05 -0.80
CA LYS A 53 15.43 -2.17 -1.97
C LYS A 53 14.22 -1.22 -1.96
N PHE A 54 13.05 -1.72 -1.57
CA PHE A 54 11.84 -0.92 -1.40
C PHE A 54 12.05 0.24 -0.42
N GLU A 55 12.64 -0.05 0.74
CA GLU A 55 12.99 0.98 1.72
C GLU A 55 14.10 1.94 1.23
N GLN A 56 15.16 1.41 0.59
CA GLN A 56 16.25 2.22 0.04
C GLN A 56 15.79 3.17 -1.07
N CYS A 57 14.78 2.78 -1.85
CA CYS A 57 14.11 3.64 -2.81
C CYS A 57 13.07 4.58 -2.16
N GLY A 58 13.08 4.74 -0.84
CA GLY A 58 12.21 5.67 -0.13
C GLY A 58 10.74 5.23 -0.02
N TYR A 59 10.40 3.99 -0.40
CA TYR A 59 9.04 3.50 -0.26
C TYR A 59 8.79 2.94 1.14
N ARG A 60 7.59 3.20 1.66
CA ARG A 60 7.10 2.62 2.91
C ARG A 60 5.63 2.25 2.78
N LEU A 61 5.29 1.03 3.18
CA LEU A 61 3.92 0.61 3.41
C LEU A 61 3.57 0.82 4.89
N ILE A 62 2.47 1.52 5.15
CA ILE A 62 1.83 1.64 6.46
C ILE A 62 0.36 1.23 6.35
N ASP A 63 -0.17 0.67 7.44
CA ASP A 63 -1.58 0.35 7.60
C ASP A 63 -2.32 1.49 8.31
N ALA A 64 -3.53 1.79 7.85
CA ALA A 64 -4.40 2.81 8.43
C ALA A 64 -4.85 2.44 9.86
N VAL A 65 -5.09 1.16 10.11
CA VAL A 65 -5.33 0.63 11.46
C VAL A 65 -4.24 -0.38 11.81
N LYS A 66 -3.68 -0.32 13.02
CA LYS A 66 -2.53 -1.14 13.44
C LYS A 66 -2.89 -2.57 13.86
N GLN A 67 -4.17 -2.88 13.92
CA GLN A 67 -4.68 -4.20 14.27
C GLN A 67 -5.65 -4.69 13.18
N PRO A 68 -5.78 -6.00 12.99
CA PRO A 68 -6.75 -6.54 12.03
C PRO A 68 -8.18 -6.08 12.33
N ILE A 69 -8.89 -5.59 11.31
CA ILE A 69 -10.29 -5.17 11.41
C ILE A 69 -11.22 -6.09 10.64
N ARG A 70 -12.49 -6.16 11.06
CA ARG A 70 -13.52 -7.06 10.50
C ARG A 70 -14.84 -6.31 10.27
N GLY A 71 -15.67 -6.87 9.39
CA GLY A 71 -17.03 -6.41 9.16
C GLY A 71 -17.25 -5.83 7.76
N THR A 72 -18.43 -5.22 7.59
CA THR A 72 -18.84 -4.62 6.31
C THR A 72 -17.91 -3.46 5.91
N PRO A 73 -17.88 -3.06 4.62
CA PRO A 73 -17.12 -1.87 4.19
C PRO A 73 -17.44 -0.63 5.04
N LYS A 74 -18.72 -0.36 5.31
CA LYS A 74 -19.16 0.76 6.17
C LYS A 74 -18.56 0.70 7.57
N ARG A 75 -18.54 -0.47 8.20
CA ARG A 75 -17.95 -0.65 9.54
C ARG A 75 -16.44 -0.43 9.52
N ARG A 76 -15.74 -0.93 8.50
CA ARG A 76 -14.29 -0.75 8.37
C ARG A 76 -13.91 0.71 8.15
N VAL A 77 -14.67 1.45 7.32
CA VAL A 77 -14.50 2.90 7.18
C VAL A 77 -14.64 3.60 8.52
N ALA A 78 -15.69 3.29 9.30
CA ALA A 78 -15.88 3.88 10.62
C ALA A 78 -14.71 3.57 11.59
N GLN A 79 -14.16 2.35 11.53
CA GLN A 79 -12.99 1.97 12.35
C GLN A 79 -11.72 2.74 11.95
N ILE A 80 -11.51 3.02 10.66
CA ILE A 80 -10.39 3.85 10.19
C ILE A 80 -10.62 5.32 10.59
N ASN A 81 -11.83 5.85 10.41
CA ASN A 81 -12.18 7.22 10.80
C ASN A 81 -11.93 7.48 12.29
N ALA A 82 -12.24 6.50 13.14
CA ALA A 82 -12.02 6.60 14.59
C ALA A 82 -10.54 6.80 14.99
N VAL A 83 -9.61 6.54 14.08
CA VAL A 83 -8.16 6.73 14.31
C VAL A 83 -7.53 7.74 13.35
N ALA A 84 -8.32 8.46 12.55
CA ALA A 84 -7.82 9.35 11.49
C ALA A 84 -6.89 10.44 12.02
N ASP A 85 -7.18 11.07 13.16
CA ASP A 85 -6.32 12.11 13.73
C ASP A 85 -4.93 11.58 14.09
N LYS A 86 -4.86 10.38 14.66
CA LYS A 86 -3.59 9.71 14.99
C LYS A 86 -2.83 9.37 13.71
N LEU A 87 -3.54 8.91 12.69
CA LEU A 87 -2.98 8.57 11.40
C LEU A 87 -2.41 9.80 10.68
N VAL A 88 -3.10 10.94 10.72
CA VAL A 88 -2.60 12.21 10.17
C VAL A 88 -1.30 12.63 10.87
N ARG A 89 -1.23 12.51 12.20
CA ARG A 89 0.01 12.81 12.96
C ARG A 89 1.15 11.89 12.56
N GLU A 90 0.91 10.58 12.53
CA GLU A 90 1.91 9.59 12.12
C GLU A 90 2.43 9.85 10.70
N VAL A 91 1.53 10.16 9.76
CA VAL A 91 1.94 10.47 8.38
C VAL A 91 2.74 11.78 8.32
N LYS A 92 2.39 12.79 9.10
CA LYS A 92 3.17 14.03 9.20
C LYS A 92 4.57 13.78 9.78
N GLU A 93 4.70 12.90 10.77
CA GLU A 93 5.99 12.50 11.34
C GLU A 93 6.85 11.73 10.34
N ILE A 94 6.25 10.84 9.54
CA ILE A 94 6.93 10.17 8.43
C ILE A 94 7.33 11.16 7.33
N SER A 95 6.56 12.25 7.17
CA SER A 95 6.76 13.30 6.17
C SER A 95 6.97 12.77 4.73
N PRO A 96 6.08 11.90 4.21
CA PRO A 96 6.24 11.38 2.86
C PRO A 96 5.96 12.47 1.82
N GLU A 97 6.71 12.47 0.72
CA GLU A 97 6.41 13.35 -0.41
C GLU A 97 5.07 13.03 -1.07
N GLN A 98 4.73 11.74 -1.13
CA GLN A 98 3.60 11.22 -1.88
C GLN A 98 2.96 10.03 -1.17
N ILE A 99 1.63 10.01 -1.17
CA ILE A 99 0.83 8.98 -0.51
C ILE A 99 -0.05 8.31 -1.56
N VAL A 100 0.06 6.98 -1.62
CA VAL A 100 -0.85 6.14 -2.41
C VAL A 100 -1.79 5.42 -1.46
N LEU A 101 -3.10 5.60 -1.64
CA LEU A 101 -4.14 4.92 -0.86
C LEU A 101 -4.60 3.65 -1.57
N VAL A 102 -4.41 2.51 -0.90
CA VAL A 102 -4.83 1.19 -1.37
C VAL A 102 -6.13 0.83 -0.65
N LYS A 103 -7.12 0.47 -1.46
CA LYS A 103 -8.50 0.05 -1.15
C LYS A 103 -9.50 1.21 -0.98
N ALA A 104 -10.71 0.97 -1.47
CA ALA A 104 -11.81 1.93 -1.42
C ALA A 104 -12.15 2.38 0.02
N THR A 105 -12.11 1.46 0.99
CA THR A 105 -12.38 1.77 2.40
C THR A 105 -11.35 2.74 2.99
N VAL A 106 -10.08 2.61 2.63
CA VAL A 106 -9.02 3.53 3.08
C VAL A 106 -9.23 4.90 2.45
N HIS A 107 -9.39 4.95 1.12
CA HIS A 107 -9.61 6.20 0.41
C HIS A 107 -10.84 6.95 0.93
N GLN A 108 -11.96 6.25 1.10
CA GLN A 108 -13.18 6.84 1.65
C GLN A 108 -12.98 7.39 3.07
N ALA A 109 -12.14 6.74 3.88
CA ALA A 109 -11.96 7.08 5.27
C ALA A 109 -11.00 8.24 5.53
N VAL A 110 -9.99 8.45 4.67
CA VAL A 110 -8.88 9.37 5.00
C VAL A 110 -8.59 10.44 3.95
N SER A 111 -9.16 10.36 2.74
CA SER A 111 -8.80 11.30 1.67
C SER A 111 -9.13 12.76 2.04
N GLN A 112 -10.27 13.00 2.72
CA GLN A 112 -10.66 14.36 3.09
C GLN A 112 -9.77 14.92 4.21
N GLU A 113 -9.48 14.10 5.22
CA GLU A 113 -8.64 14.41 6.37
C GLU A 113 -7.21 14.68 5.93
N PHE A 114 -6.68 13.88 5.01
CA PHE A 114 -5.34 14.04 4.47
C PHE A 114 -5.25 15.33 3.63
N ALA A 115 -6.24 15.61 2.80
CA ALA A 115 -6.30 16.85 2.03
C ALA A 115 -6.34 18.09 2.94
N LYS A 116 -7.20 18.09 3.98
CA LYS A 116 -7.26 19.16 4.99
C LYS A 116 -5.93 19.35 5.73
N ALA A 117 -5.20 18.26 5.92
CA ALA A 117 -3.91 18.26 6.60
C ALA A 117 -2.72 18.66 5.69
N GLY A 118 -2.96 18.92 4.40
CA GLY A 118 -1.92 19.26 3.42
C GLY A 118 -1.10 18.06 2.93
N LEU A 119 -1.60 16.84 3.13
CA LEU A 119 -0.89 15.61 2.74
C LEU A 119 -1.14 15.26 1.27
N SER A 120 -0.06 14.94 0.55
CA SER A 120 -0.08 14.71 -0.89
C SER A 120 -0.57 13.31 -1.27
N VAL A 121 -1.89 13.12 -1.37
CA VAL A 121 -2.49 11.88 -1.91
C VAL A 121 -2.50 11.93 -3.44
N VAL A 122 -1.78 11.03 -4.09
CA VAL A 122 -1.55 11.10 -5.55
C VAL A 122 -2.64 10.42 -6.40
N ASN A 123 -3.44 9.54 -5.78
CA ASN A 123 -4.49 8.80 -6.47
C ASN A 123 -5.87 9.33 -6.09
N GLU A 124 -6.55 9.99 -7.04
CA GLU A 124 -7.93 10.51 -6.90
C GLU A 124 -8.98 9.41 -6.66
N GLN A 125 -8.68 8.20 -7.12
CA GLN A 125 -9.48 7.01 -6.87
C GLN A 125 -8.61 5.98 -6.17
N ALA A 126 -9.23 5.19 -5.29
CA ALA A 126 -8.55 4.09 -4.61
C ALA A 126 -7.90 3.12 -5.61
N LEU A 127 -6.66 2.71 -5.32
CA LEU A 127 -6.13 1.49 -5.92
C LEU A 127 -6.90 0.30 -5.34
N PRO A 128 -7.39 -0.65 -6.15
CA PRO A 128 -7.97 -1.87 -5.61
C PRO A 128 -6.95 -2.63 -4.76
N PHE A 129 -7.40 -3.47 -3.82
CA PHE A 129 -6.45 -4.39 -3.20
C PHE A 129 -6.17 -5.52 -4.20
N PRO A 130 -4.91 -5.89 -4.50
CA PRO A 130 -4.57 -6.80 -5.59
C PRO A 130 -4.82 -8.28 -5.25
N ALA A 131 -6.00 -8.59 -4.73
CA ALA A 131 -6.48 -9.95 -4.49
C ALA A 131 -7.81 -10.18 -5.22
N SER A 132 -8.30 -11.42 -5.19
CA SER A 132 -9.63 -11.78 -5.72
C SER A 132 -9.90 -11.29 -7.16
N GLY A 133 -8.89 -11.38 -8.03
CA GLY A 133 -8.99 -11.00 -9.45
C GLY A 133 -8.65 -9.55 -9.77
N GLN A 134 -8.40 -8.69 -8.78
CA GLN A 134 -8.14 -7.26 -8.98
C GLN A 134 -6.67 -6.93 -9.34
N GLN A 135 -5.81 -7.93 -9.57
CA GLN A 135 -4.39 -7.72 -9.86
C GLN A 135 -4.19 -6.87 -11.12
N LYS A 136 -4.89 -7.18 -12.22
CA LYS A 136 -4.78 -6.42 -13.47
C LYS A 136 -5.20 -4.96 -13.31
N GLU A 137 -6.25 -4.71 -12.54
CA GLU A 137 -6.74 -3.36 -12.27
C GLU A 137 -5.77 -2.58 -11.39
N PHE A 138 -5.21 -3.21 -10.36
CA PHE A 138 -4.15 -2.63 -9.53
C PHE A 138 -2.95 -2.23 -10.37
N ASP A 139 -2.43 -3.17 -11.16
CA ASP A 139 -1.26 -2.97 -12.02
C ASP A 139 -1.50 -1.81 -12.99
N GLY A 140 -2.66 -1.80 -13.66
CA GLY A 140 -3.03 -0.75 -14.61
C GLY A 140 -3.14 0.64 -13.96
N LYS A 141 -3.80 0.74 -12.80
CA LYS A 141 -3.96 2.02 -12.09
C LYS A 141 -2.64 2.53 -11.52
N LEU A 142 -1.82 1.67 -10.90
CA LEU A 142 -0.52 2.08 -10.37
C LEU A 142 0.43 2.48 -11.50
N HIS A 143 0.47 1.71 -12.58
CA HIS A 143 1.29 2.06 -13.75
C HIS A 143 0.85 3.40 -14.38
N LYS A 144 -0.45 3.69 -14.41
CA LYS A 144 -0.96 4.99 -14.88
C LYS A 144 -0.49 6.15 -14.00
N LEU A 145 -0.43 5.98 -12.67
CA LEU A 145 0.08 7.01 -11.77
C LEU A 145 1.56 7.31 -12.04
N ILE A 146 2.35 6.27 -12.28
CA ILE A 146 3.77 6.40 -12.62
C ILE A 146 3.94 7.09 -13.98
N LYS A 147 3.25 6.58 -15.01
CA LYS A 147 3.38 7.08 -16.39
C LYS A 147 2.93 8.54 -16.54
N THR A 148 1.94 8.98 -15.77
CA THR A 148 1.46 10.37 -15.79
C THR A 148 2.28 11.31 -14.89
N GLY A 149 3.34 10.81 -14.23
CA GLY A 149 4.16 11.59 -13.31
C GLY A 149 3.48 11.94 -11.98
N LYS A 150 2.24 11.48 -11.75
CA LYS A 150 1.52 11.66 -10.48
C LYS A 150 2.23 10.95 -9.34
N LEU A 151 2.77 9.75 -9.59
CA LEU A 151 3.68 9.07 -8.67
C LEU A 151 5.10 9.16 -9.23
N ARG A 152 5.96 9.92 -8.56
CA ARG A 152 7.38 10.02 -8.87
C ARG A 152 8.07 8.79 -8.29
N LEU A 153 8.90 8.14 -9.10
CA LEU A 153 9.74 7.06 -8.61
C LEU A 153 11.04 7.69 -8.11
N SER A 154 11.44 7.30 -6.91
CA SER A 154 12.76 7.65 -6.41
C SER A 154 13.75 6.67 -7.01
N TYR A 155 14.53 7.14 -7.98
CA TYR A 155 15.68 6.41 -8.48
C TYR A 155 16.88 6.75 -7.59
N PRO A 156 17.62 5.75 -7.08
CA PRO A 156 18.92 5.99 -6.46
C PRO A 156 19.94 6.50 -7.49
#